data_AF-A0A2G4SV82-F1
#
_entry.id   AF-A0A2G4SV82-F1
#
_cell.length_a   1.000
_cell.length_b   1.000
_cell.length_c   1.000
_cell.angle_alpha   90.00
_cell.angle_beta   90.00
_cell.angle_gamma   90.00
#
_symmetry.space_group_name_H-M   'P 1'
#
loop_
_entity.id
_entity.type
_entity.pdbx_description
1 polymer ?
#
loop_
_entity_poly.entity_id
_entity_poly.type
_entity_poly.pdbx_seq_one_letter_code
_entity_poly.pdbx_strand_id
1 'polypeptide(L)'
;MRGDASEAYYVNLLLEALTHDSEKGREAMRNRNRCMQERVLYTEQADRYAVLTKERYYFVDRLWMCSWFLRLCDGKLGEGPVANDSLEDPENPGKLNPHSRPRGSFKGGFSIVTPELWDYLVKTYGLKGGTYTSGIFLYNYHHVYVFML
;
A
#
# COMPACT_ATOMS: atom_id res chain seq x y z
N MET A 1 1.14 4.59 19.47
CA MET A 1 0.31 3.73 18.59
C MET A 1 1.28 2.75 17.95
N ARG A 2 0.99 1.45 17.96
CA ARG A 2 1.90 0.44 17.39
C ARG A 2 2.32 0.84 15.96
N GLY A 3 3.62 1.00 15.74
CA GLY A 3 4.21 1.34 14.44
C GLY A 3 4.45 2.83 14.19
N ASP A 4 4.43 3.66 15.23
CA ASP A 4 4.87 5.06 15.17
C ASP A 4 6.41 5.13 14.93
N ALA A 5 6.87 6.16 14.22
CA ALA A 5 8.29 6.39 13.94
C ALA A 5 9.13 6.53 15.22
N SER A 6 8.50 7.02 16.29
CA SER A 6 9.07 7.06 17.64
C SER A 6 9.35 5.66 18.22
N GLU A 7 8.50 4.67 17.96
CA GLU A 7 8.69 3.27 18.40
C GLU A 7 9.80 2.56 17.60
N ALA A 8 9.99 2.93 16.32
CA ALA A 8 11.03 2.36 15.47
C ALA A 8 12.44 2.64 15.99
N TYR A 9 12.65 3.80 16.63
CA TYR A 9 13.91 4.17 17.28
C TYR A 9 14.21 3.27 18.49
N TYR A 10 13.21 3.01 19.35
CA TYR A 10 13.37 2.12 20.51
C TYR A 10 13.64 0.67 20.12
N VAL A 11 13.01 0.19 19.04
CA VAL A 11 13.26 -1.16 18.51
C VAL A 11 14.70 -1.29 17.98
N ASN A 12 15.24 -0.26 17.33
CA ASN A 12 16.63 -0.25 16.88
C ASN A 12 17.62 -0.30 18.06
N LEU A 13 17.39 0.51 19.09
CA LEU A 13 18.19 0.49 20.33
C LEU A 13 18.18 -0.87 21.02
N LEU A 14 17.02 -1.53 21.09
CA LEU A 14 16.91 -2.88 21.66
C LEU A 14 17.64 -3.92 20.81
N LEU A 15 17.55 -3.85 19.48
CA LEU A 15 18.28 -4.74 18.57
C LEU A 15 19.79 -4.57 18.69
N GLU A 16 20.29 -3.35 18.75
CA GLU A 16 21.71 -3.05 18.95
C GLU A 16 22.20 -3.60 20.31
N ALA A 17 21.44 -3.34 21.38
CA ALA A 17 21.78 -3.81 22.72
C ALA A 17 21.76 -5.34 22.85
N LEU A 18 20.77 -6.01 22.24
CA LEU A 18 20.61 -7.47 22.31
C LEU A 18 21.57 -8.22 21.40
N THR A 19 22.06 -7.60 20.33
CA THR A 19 22.96 -8.26 19.37
C THR A 19 24.44 -7.99 19.66
N HIS A 20 24.75 -7.15 20.66
CA HIS A 20 26.12 -6.85 21.12
C HIS A 20 27.10 -6.54 19.98
N ASP A 21 26.68 -5.73 19.00
CA ASP A 21 27.46 -5.40 17.80
C ASP A 21 27.95 -6.60 16.98
N SER A 22 27.30 -7.76 17.11
CA SER A 22 27.57 -8.90 16.23
C SER A 22 27.33 -8.52 14.77
N GLU A 23 28.12 -9.09 13.89
CA GLU A 23 28.03 -8.80 12.45
C GLU A 23 26.66 -9.14 11.86
N LYS A 24 26.03 -10.21 12.37
CA LYS A 24 24.65 -10.59 12.06
C LYS A 24 23.63 -9.55 12.54
N GLY A 25 23.82 -8.97 13.72
CA GLY A 25 22.97 -7.89 14.24
C GLY A 25 23.07 -6.63 13.38
N ARG A 26 24.29 -6.26 13.00
CA ARG A 26 24.55 -5.13 12.11
C ARG A 26 23.94 -5.33 10.71
N GLU A 27 24.00 -6.54 10.17
CA GLU A 27 23.35 -6.88 8.89
C GLU A 27 21.82 -6.80 8.97
N ALA A 28 21.21 -7.38 10.01
CA ALA A 28 19.78 -7.29 10.25
C ALA A 28 19.32 -5.82 10.38
N MET A 29 20.13 -4.97 11.03
CA MET A 29 19.84 -3.54 11.15
C MET A 29 19.91 -2.79 9.81
N ARG A 30 20.91 -3.09 8.98
CA ARG A 30 21.01 -2.53 7.62
C ARG A 30 19.80 -2.90 6.76
N ASN A 31 19.39 -4.16 6.77
CA ASN A 31 18.23 -4.63 6.00
C ASN A 31 16.93 -3.99 6.48
N ARG A 32 16.73 -3.87 7.80
CA ARG A 32 15.57 -3.18 8.37
C ARG A 32 15.53 -1.70 7.98
N ASN A 33 16.66 -1.00 8.09
CA ASN A 33 16.74 0.42 7.74
C ASN A 33 16.45 0.65 6.25
N ARG A 34 16.96 -0.23 5.37
CA ARG A 34 16.63 -0.20 3.94
C ARG A 34 15.13 -0.35 3.70
N CYS A 35 14.50 -1.37 4.29
CA CYS A 35 13.06 -1.59 4.18
C CYS A 35 12.23 -0.38 4.68
N MET A 36 12.67 0.26 5.77
CA MET A 36 11.99 1.44 6.31
C MET A 36 12.16 2.67 5.40
N GLN A 37 13.34 2.87 4.82
CA GLN A 37 13.58 3.93 3.84
C GLN A 37 12.77 3.72 2.56
N GLU A 38 12.71 2.50 2.04
CA GLU A 38 11.88 2.15 0.88
C GLU A 38 10.40 2.40 1.18
N ARG A 39 9.94 2.05 2.38
CA ARG A 39 8.58 2.34 2.82
C ARG A 39 8.30 3.85 2.90
N VAL A 40 9.24 4.65 3.42
CA VAL A 40 9.12 6.10 3.47
C VAL A 40 9.12 6.68 2.06
N LEU A 41 10.02 6.26 1.17
CA LEU A 41 10.05 6.67 -0.23
C LEU A 41 8.73 6.33 -0.95
N TYR A 42 8.20 5.12 -0.75
CA TYR A 42 6.89 4.74 -1.28
C TYR A 42 5.76 5.60 -0.68
N THR A 43 5.84 5.95 0.60
CA THR A 43 4.85 6.80 1.28
C THR A 43 4.94 8.27 0.84
N GLU A 44 6.12 8.81 0.60
CA GLU A 44 6.29 10.24 0.33
C GLU A 44 6.33 10.56 -1.17
N GLN A 45 6.75 9.62 -2.02
CA GLN A 45 6.88 9.83 -3.47
C GLN A 45 5.69 9.32 -4.27
N ALA A 46 4.91 8.34 -3.76
CA ALA A 46 3.65 7.95 -4.42
C ALA A 46 2.62 9.10 -4.41
N ASP A 47 2.74 10.05 -3.49
CA ASP A 47 1.87 11.25 -3.41
C ASP A 47 2.29 12.35 -4.40
N ARG A 48 3.40 12.21 -5.14
CA ARG A 48 3.85 13.21 -6.12
C ARG A 48 3.07 13.09 -7.43
N TYR A 49 1.91 13.73 -7.39
CA TYR A 49 0.88 14.04 -8.40
C TYR A 49 1.35 14.37 -9.85
N ALA A 50 2.64 14.52 -10.13
CA ALA A 50 3.15 14.88 -11.46
C ALA A 50 3.07 13.73 -12.50
N VAL A 51 2.91 12.48 -12.05
CA VAL A 51 2.79 11.29 -12.92
C VAL A 51 1.33 11.02 -13.38
N LEU A 52 0.35 11.77 -12.85
CA LEU A 52 -1.08 11.45 -12.97
C LEU A 52 -1.80 12.02 -14.20
N THR A 53 -1.11 12.63 -15.17
CA THR A 53 -1.81 13.43 -16.19
C THR A 53 -2.37 12.66 -17.38
N LYS A 54 -2.07 11.36 -17.57
CA LYS A 54 -2.52 10.62 -18.78
C LYS A 54 -2.93 9.16 -18.62
N GLU A 55 -2.73 8.53 -17.46
CA GLU A 55 -2.90 7.08 -17.32
C GLU A 55 -3.97 6.69 -16.29
N ARG A 56 -4.70 5.61 -16.61
CA ARG A 56 -5.72 5.02 -15.74
C ARG A 56 -5.03 4.12 -14.72
N TYR A 57 -4.95 4.54 -13.48
CA TYR A 57 -4.41 3.71 -12.40
C TYR A 57 -5.49 2.76 -11.86
N TYR A 58 -5.05 1.68 -11.23
CA TYR A 58 -5.90 0.66 -10.65
C TYR A 58 -5.78 0.66 -9.14
N PHE A 59 -6.85 0.25 -8.47
CA PHE A 59 -6.87 0.12 -7.01
C PHE A 59 -6.78 -1.34 -6.60
N VAL A 60 -5.89 -1.59 -5.65
CA VAL A 60 -5.64 -2.91 -5.05
C VAL A 60 -5.90 -2.82 -3.56
N ASP A 61 -6.60 -3.79 -3.00
CA ASP A 61 -6.76 -3.89 -1.54
C ASP A 61 -5.41 -3.78 -0.84
N ARG A 62 -5.36 -2.92 0.17
CA ARG A 62 -4.10 -2.56 0.82
C ARG A 62 -3.49 -3.73 1.59
N LEU A 63 -4.31 -4.55 2.25
CA LEU A 63 -3.82 -5.71 3.00
C LEU A 63 -3.16 -6.71 2.05
N TRP A 64 -3.82 -6.97 0.93
CA TRP A 64 -3.27 -7.84 -0.11
C TRP A 64 -1.95 -7.28 -0.66
N MET A 65 -1.93 -6.00 -1.05
CA MET A 65 -0.73 -5.37 -1.61
C MET A 65 0.46 -5.36 -0.64
N CYS A 66 0.22 -5.05 0.64
CA CYS A 66 1.26 -5.09 1.66
C CYS A 66 1.81 -6.51 1.88
N SER A 67 0.93 -7.52 1.96
CA SER A 67 1.33 -8.91 2.10
C SER A 67 2.15 -9.40 0.89
N TRP A 68 1.69 -9.07 -0.31
CA TRP A 68 2.39 -9.39 -1.56
C TRP A 68 3.78 -8.75 -1.62
N PHE A 69 3.89 -7.46 -1.30
CA PHE A 69 5.15 -6.74 -1.31
C PHE A 69 6.15 -7.31 -0.29
N LEU A 70 5.71 -7.59 0.93
CA LEU A 70 6.57 -8.18 1.97
C LEU A 70 7.10 -9.56 1.57
N ARG A 71 6.26 -10.41 0.95
CA ARG A 71 6.70 -11.70 0.42
C ARG A 71 7.73 -11.53 -0.68
N LEU A 72 7.54 -10.57 -1.58
CA LEU A 72 8.50 -10.26 -2.64
C LEU A 72 9.86 -9.84 -2.07
N CYS A 73 9.87 -8.99 -1.02
CA CYS A 73 11.09 -8.63 -0.30
C CYS A 73 11.80 -9.83 0.33
N ASP A 74 11.05 -10.84 0.78
CA ASP A 74 11.57 -12.10 1.30
C ASP A 74 12.02 -13.08 0.19
N GLY A 75 11.99 -12.67 -1.09
CA GLY A 75 12.31 -13.51 -2.24
C GLY A 75 11.25 -14.59 -2.52
N LYS A 76 10.05 -14.42 -1.99
CA LYS A 76 8.91 -15.34 -2.17
C LYS A 76 7.90 -14.74 -3.12
N LEU A 77 7.18 -15.60 -3.83
CA LEU A 77 6.01 -15.18 -4.60
C LEU A 77 4.81 -14.98 -3.68
N GLY A 78 3.91 -14.08 -4.09
CA GLY A 78 2.61 -13.94 -3.45
C GLY A 78 1.76 -15.19 -3.60
N GLU A 79 0.73 -15.33 -2.77
CA GLU A 79 -0.21 -16.45 -2.82
C GLU A 79 -1.64 -15.93 -2.95
N GLY A 80 -2.42 -16.61 -3.77
CA GLY A 80 -3.84 -16.33 -3.97
C GLY A 80 -4.12 -15.09 -4.84
N PRO A 81 -5.38 -14.92 -5.26
CA PRO A 81 -5.79 -13.84 -6.14
C PRO A 81 -5.76 -12.48 -5.44
N VAL A 82 -5.61 -11.43 -6.24
CA VAL A 82 -5.82 -10.04 -5.80
C VAL A 82 -7.20 -9.93 -5.18
N ALA A 83 -7.28 -9.63 -3.88
CA ALA A 83 -8.53 -9.71 -3.12
C ALA A 83 -9.16 -8.33 -2.90
N ASN A 84 -9.91 -7.84 -3.88
CA ASN A 84 -10.55 -6.53 -3.87
C ASN A 84 -11.98 -6.53 -3.27
N ASP A 85 -12.48 -7.66 -2.76
CA ASP A 85 -13.82 -7.79 -2.16
C ASP A 85 -14.08 -6.76 -1.05
N SER A 86 -13.04 -6.44 -0.27
CA SER A 86 -13.08 -5.47 0.84
C SER A 86 -13.31 -4.02 0.39
N LEU A 87 -13.11 -3.74 -0.90
CA LEU A 87 -13.28 -2.42 -1.51
C LEU A 87 -14.67 -2.24 -2.11
N GLU A 88 -15.46 -3.31 -2.23
CA GLU A 88 -16.82 -3.24 -2.75
C GLU A 88 -17.75 -2.50 -1.77
N ASP A 89 -18.65 -1.69 -2.33
CA ASP A 89 -19.72 -1.07 -1.58
C ASP A 89 -20.77 -2.14 -1.17
N PRO A 90 -20.98 -2.38 0.14
CA PRO A 90 -21.98 -3.33 0.61
C PRO A 90 -23.41 -2.98 0.18
N GLU A 91 -23.69 -1.70 -0.06
CA GLU A 91 -25.00 -1.20 -0.46
C GLU A 91 -25.17 -1.17 -1.99
N ASN A 92 -24.05 -1.12 -2.73
CA ASN A 92 -24.04 -1.05 -4.19
C ASN A 92 -23.03 -2.03 -4.80
N PRO A 93 -23.38 -3.33 -4.94
CA PRO A 93 -22.50 -4.32 -5.53
C PRO A 93 -21.95 -3.88 -6.90
N GLY A 94 -20.67 -4.15 -7.14
CA GLY A 94 -19.91 -3.73 -8.31
C GLY A 94 -19.36 -2.30 -8.25
N LYS A 95 -19.71 -1.50 -7.24
CA LYS A 95 -19.14 -0.15 -7.04
C LYS A 95 -18.07 -0.15 -5.97
N LEU A 96 -17.11 0.77 -6.11
CA LEU A 96 -16.14 1.06 -5.06
C LEU A 96 -16.86 1.69 -3.87
N ASN A 97 -16.57 1.21 -2.67
CA ASN A 97 -17.08 1.77 -1.43
C ASN A 97 -16.73 3.27 -1.33
N PRO A 98 -17.71 4.17 -1.12
CA PRO A 98 -17.47 5.61 -1.06
C PRO A 98 -16.61 6.04 0.15
N HIS A 99 -16.50 5.18 1.16
CA HIS A 99 -15.64 5.37 2.33
C HIS A 99 -14.23 4.81 2.14
N SER A 100 -13.94 4.17 1.02
CA SER A 100 -12.59 3.73 0.70
C SER A 100 -11.64 4.92 0.57
N ARG A 101 -10.43 4.77 1.11
CA ARG A 101 -9.40 5.82 1.11
C ARG A 101 -8.05 5.26 0.70
N PRO A 102 -7.24 6.04 -0.03
CA PRO A 102 -5.82 5.70 -0.19
C PRO A 102 -5.20 5.64 1.22
N ARG A 103 -4.50 4.55 1.53
CA ARG A 103 -3.88 4.30 2.84
C ARG A 103 -4.84 4.18 4.04
N GLY A 104 -6.13 3.90 3.81
CA GLY A 104 -7.10 3.66 4.89
C GLY A 104 -6.68 2.58 5.89
N SER A 105 -7.22 2.65 7.11
CA SER A 105 -6.98 1.67 8.19
C SER A 105 -7.60 0.32 7.83
N PHE A 106 -6.78 -0.64 7.37
CA PHE A 106 -7.02 -2.07 7.13
C PHE A 106 -8.29 -2.50 6.34
N LYS A 107 -9.49 -2.05 6.67
CA LYS A 107 -10.74 -2.34 5.95
C LYS A 107 -11.09 -1.16 5.03
N GLY A 108 -11.28 -1.44 3.73
CA GLY A 108 -11.60 -0.42 2.72
C GLY A 108 -10.43 0.47 2.30
N GLY A 109 -9.21 0.21 2.79
CA GLY A 109 -8.00 0.89 2.35
C GLY A 109 -7.48 0.29 1.05
N PHE A 110 -7.05 1.15 0.12
CA PHE A 110 -6.46 0.70 -1.15
C PHE A 110 -5.08 1.31 -1.40
N SER A 111 -4.29 0.58 -2.20
CA SER A 111 -3.08 1.02 -2.86
C SER A 111 -3.40 1.38 -4.32
N ILE A 112 -2.69 2.36 -4.87
CA ILE A 112 -2.81 2.77 -6.27
C ILE A 112 -1.64 2.15 -7.03
N VAL A 113 -1.91 1.48 -8.14
CA VAL A 113 -0.89 0.82 -8.98
C VAL A 113 -1.01 1.25 -10.44
N THR A 114 0.10 1.21 -11.17
CA THR A 114 0.13 1.50 -12.61
C THR A 114 -0.59 0.39 -13.41
N PRO A 115 -0.99 0.66 -14.67
CA PRO A 115 -1.56 -0.37 -15.55
C PRO A 115 -0.68 -1.61 -15.70
N GLU A 116 0.64 -1.43 -15.85
CA GLU A 116 1.58 -2.54 -16.07
C GLU A 116 1.65 -3.45 -14.86
N LEU A 117 1.71 -2.86 -13.66
CA LEU A 117 1.70 -3.62 -12.43
C LEU A 117 0.35 -4.32 -12.23
N TRP A 118 -0.76 -3.65 -12.51
CA TRP A 118 -2.09 -4.26 -12.46
C TRP A 118 -2.19 -5.49 -13.37
N ASP A 119 -1.80 -5.36 -14.63
CA ASP A 119 -1.83 -6.44 -15.61
C ASP A 119 -0.96 -7.62 -15.16
N TYR A 120 0.24 -7.34 -14.65
CA TYR A 120 1.09 -8.38 -14.07
C TYR A 120 0.41 -9.10 -12.90
N LEU A 121 -0.17 -8.36 -11.95
CA LEU A 121 -0.79 -8.93 -10.75
C LEU A 121 -2.00 -9.80 -11.12
N VAL A 122 -2.91 -9.30 -11.96
CA VAL A 122 -4.12 -10.04 -12.34
C VAL A 122 -3.78 -11.26 -13.21
N LYS A 123 -2.84 -11.13 -14.15
CA LYS A 123 -2.42 -12.26 -14.98
C LYS A 123 -1.72 -13.36 -14.18
N THR A 124 -0.94 -12.98 -13.18
CA THR A 124 -0.13 -13.92 -12.38
C THR A 124 -0.95 -14.57 -11.28
N TYR A 125 -1.79 -13.80 -10.59
CA TYR A 125 -2.45 -14.24 -9.36
C TYR A 125 -3.97 -14.43 -9.53
N GLY A 126 -4.56 -13.85 -10.57
CA GLY A 126 -6.02 -13.75 -10.71
C GLY A 126 -6.61 -12.61 -9.90
N LEU A 127 -7.92 -12.39 -10.05
CA LEU A 127 -8.67 -11.35 -9.36
C LEU A 127 -9.86 -11.98 -8.64
N LYS A 128 -10.07 -11.56 -7.39
CA LYS A 128 -11.26 -11.81 -6.60
C LYS A 128 -11.88 -10.45 -6.24
N GLY A 129 -13.16 -10.27 -6.59
CA GLY A 129 -13.85 -8.99 -6.44
C GLY A 129 -13.74 -8.11 -7.68
N GLY A 130 -14.02 -6.81 -7.51
CA GLY A 130 -14.11 -5.85 -8.60
C GLY A 130 -12.77 -5.26 -9.06
N THR A 131 -12.76 -4.81 -10.32
CA THR A 131 -11.70 -3.93 -10.84
C THR A 131 -12.11 -2.48 -10.61
N TYR A 132 -11.32 -1.74 -9.85
CA TYR A 132 -11.58 -0.34 -9.54
C TYR A 132 -10.43 0.52 -10.06
N THR A 133 -10.74 1.70 -10.60
CA THR A 133 -9.76 2.53 -11.30
C THR A 133 -9.87 3.99 -10.89
N SER A 134 -8.76 4.71 -11.05
CA SER A 134 -8.66 6.15 -10.82
C SER A 134 -9.29 6.96 -11.96
N GLY A 135 -10.58 6.77 -12.27
CA GLY A 135 -11.31 7.65 -13.20
C GLY A 135 -11.25 9.13 -12.78
N ILE A 136 -12.19 9.97 -13.23
CA ILE A 136 -12.33 11.38 -12.77
C ILE A 136 -12.81 11.42 -11.30
N PHE A 137 -12.12 10.73 -10.40
CA PHE A 137 -12.39 10.60 -8.97
C PHE A 137 -11.31 11.32 -8.14
N LEU A 138 -10.20 11.72 -8.74
CA LEU A 138 -9.11 12.43 -8.06
C LEU A 138 -9.19 13.97 -8.15
N TYR A 139 -10.22 14.53 -8.79
CA TYR A 139 -10.48 15.98 -8.77
C TYR A 139 -11.12 16.46 -7.45
N ASN A 140 -11.73 15.57 -6.67
CA ASN A 140 -12.50 15.96 -5.48
C ASN A 140 -11.73 15.92 -4.15
N TYR A 141 -10.50 15.39 -4.12
CA TYR A 141 -9.73 15.34 -2.86
C TYR A 141 -8.91 16.61 -2.57
N HIS A 142 -8.92 17.60 -3.48
CA HIS A 142 -8.38 18.94 -3.22
C HIS A 142 -9.43 19.95 -2.73
N HIS A 143 -10.72 19.60 -2.73
CA HIS A 143 -11.80 20.46 -2.21
C HIS A 143 -12.22 20.01 -0.81
N VAL A 144 -11.37 20.28 0.18
CA VAL A 144 -11.94 20.72 1.45
C VAL A 144 -12.57 22.09 1.14
N TYR A 145 -13.90 22.16 1.24
CA TYR A 145 -14.77 23.31 0.92
C TYR A 145 -15.02 23.58 -0.58
N VAL A 146 -16.30 23.44 -0.98
CA VAL A 146 -17.11 24.38 -1.80
C VAL A 146 -18.38 23.65 -2.33
N PHE A 147 -19.51 24.00 -1.71
CA PHE A 147 -20.92 24.01 -2.14
C PHE A 147 -21.71 22.76 -2.62
N MET A 148 -22.92 22.68 -2.02
CA MET A 148 -24.25 22.24 -2.50
C MET A 148 -24.36 21.93 -4.01
N LEU A 149 -25.15 20.93 -4.46
CA LEU A 149 -26.51 20.53 -4.08
C LEU A 149 -26.68 19.00 -4.15
#